data_AF-A0A2V8PX79-F1
#
_entry.id   AF-A0A2V8PX79-F1
#
_cell.length_a   1.000
_cell.length_b   1.000
_cell.length_c   1.000
_cell.angle_alpha   90.00
_cell.angle_beta   90.00
_cell.angle_gamma   90.00
#
_symmetry.space_group_name_H-M   'P 1'
#
loop_
_entity.id
_entity.type
_entity.pdbx_description
1 polymer ?
#
loop_
_entity_poly.entity_id
_entity_poly.type
_entity_poly.pdbx_seq_one_letter_code
_entity_poly.pdbx_strand_id
1 'polypeptide(L)'
;MRIPRNRMLLLLATASTFGVCGSAYSAQPDTQIRQAEFSTIVFFVVFAVLTLLISFWAARRATSSSEYLTAGSSISSDQNGLAIAGDYMSAGAFLGLSGAIYASGLDGMFLAASYLASWPIVLFLVAEPLRRLGKYSFADVLTYRLKERPIRILAGVSTIVIVSFYLVAQMVGAGELISLRSELATGRPSSWSASL
;
A
#
# COMPACT_ATOMS: atom_id res chain seq x y z
N MET A 1 -3.19 -13.96 24.83
CA MET A 1 -3.15 -15.18 24.02
C MET A 1 -1.72 -15.34 23.51
N ARG A 2 -0.95 -16.33 24.03
CA ARG A 2 0.48 -16.50 23.70
C ARG A 2 0.62 -17.00 22.26
N ILE A 3 1.15 -16.15 21.39
CA ILE A 3 1.53 -16.54 20.03
C ILE A 3 2.64 -17.59 20.15
N PRO A 4 2.51 -18.77 19.54
CA PRO A 4 3.53 -19.81 19.62
C PRO A 4 4.83 -19.30 18.97
N ARG A 5 5.93 -19.39 19.73
CA ARG A 5 7.28 -18.87 19.41
C ARG A 5 7.79 -19.25 18.02
N ASN A 6 7.29 -20.35 17.45
CA ASN A 6 7.67 -20.87 16.14
C ASN A 6 7.05 -20.11 14.95
N ARG A 7 5.94 -19.39 15.13
CA ARG A 7 5.36 -18.54 14.07
C ARG A 7 5.98 -17.14 14.01
N MET A 8 6.46 -16.65 15.14
CA MET A 8 7.18 -15.37 15.23
C MET A 8 8.58 -15.47 14.60
N LEU A 9 9.24 -16.62 14.76
CA LEU A 9 10.48 -16.94 14.05
C LEU A 9 10.31 -17.04 12.53
N LEU A 10 9.12 -17.45 12.05
CA LEU A 10 8.84 -17.56 10.61
C LEU A 10 8.64 -16.18 9.95
N LEU A 11 8.08 -15.21 10.67
CA LEU A 11 7.95 -13.81 10.23
C LEU A 11 9.28 -13.04 10.29
N LEU A 12 10.15 -13.37 11.26
CA LEU A 12 11.50 -12.80 11.36
C LEU A 12 12.51 -13.45 10.37
N ALA A 13 12.30 -14.73 10.01
CA ALA A 13 13.10 -15.40 8.98
C ALA A 13 12.82 -14.88 7.56
N THR A 14 11.58 -14.44 7.27
CA THR A 14 11.25 -13.79 5.99
C THR A 14 11.77 -12.36 5.89
N ALA A 15 12.04 -11.70 7.01
CA ALA A 15 12.64 -10.35 7.03
C ALA A 15 14.16 -10.40 6.79
N SER A 16 14.83 -11.51 7.11
CA SER A 16 16.29 -11.64 6.97
C SER A 16 16.74 -11.96 5.53
N THR A 17 15.83 -12.38 4.65
CA THR A 17 16.12 -12.57 3.21
C THR A 17 16.08 -11.29 2.38
N PHE A 18 15.61 -10.16 2.93
CA PHE A 18 15.69 -8.87 2.25
C PHE A 18 17.07 -8.18 2.39
N GLY A 19 17.93 -8.68 3.28
CA GLY A 19 19.23 -8.06 3.58
C GLY A 19 20.41 -8.48 2.70
N VAL A 20 20.25 -9.45 1.78
CA VAL A 20 21.41 -10.03 1.05
C VAL A 20 21.64 -9.42 -0.34
N CYS A 21 20.72 -8.61 -0.88
CA CYS A 21 20.89 -8.06 -2.24
C CYS A 21 21.40 -6.60 -2.28
N GLY A 22 21.94 -6.08 -1.17
CA GLY A 22 22.45 -4.71 -1.07
C GLY A 22 23.94 -4.52 -1.42
N SER A 23 24.67 -5.59 -1.76
CA SER A 23 26.12 -5.54 -1.95
C SER A 23 26.55 -5.81 -3.39
N ALA A 24 26.09 -4.98 -4.34
CA ALA A 24 26.73 -4.87 -5.66
C ALA A 24 26.23 -3.63 -6.42
N TYR A 25 26.43 -2.43 -5.88
CA TYR A 25 26.35 -1.19 -6.68
C TYR A 25 27.72 -0.51 -6.70
N SER A 26 28.71 -1.23 -7.22
CA SER A 26 30.01 -0.67 -7.60
C SER A 26 30.26 -0.99 -9.07
N ALA A 27 30.26 0.08 -9.88
CA ALA A 27 30.67 0.20 -11.28
C ALA A 27 31.15 -1.08 -12.01
N GLN A 28 30.40 -1.58 -13.02
CA GLN A 28 30.91 -2.35 -14.19
C GLN A 28 29.77 -2.67 -15.23
N PRO A 29 30.05 -3.25 -16.42
CA PRO A 29 29.76 -2.73 -17.77
C PRO A 29 28.53 -3.40 -18.45
N ASP A 30 28.27 -3.04 -19.72
CA ASP A 30 27.05 -3.26 -20.55
C ASP A 30 26.45 -4.68 -20.69
N THR A 31 27.02 -5.72 -20.06
CA THR A 31 26.47 -7.09 -20.03
C THR A 31 25.57 -7.37 -18.82
N GLN A 32 25.64 -6.55 -17.76
CA GLN A 32 24.83 -6.68 -16.54
C GLN A 32 23.38 -6.24 -16.69
N ILE A 33 23.09 -5.29 -17.60
CA ILE A 33 21.75 -4.73 -17.81
C ILE A 33 20.73 -5.85 -18.12
N ARG A 34 21.09 -6.81 -18.97
CA ARG A 34 20.18 -7.89 -19.39
C ARG A 34 19.92 -8.96 -18.32
N GLN A 35 20.86 -9.20 -17.38
CA GLN A 35 20.64 -10.11 -16.25
C GLN A 35 19.81 -9.45 -15.13
N ALA A 36 19.99 -8.14 -14.93
CA ALA A 36 19.15 -7.35 -14.01
C ALA A 36 17.67 -7.34 -14.45
N GLU A 37 17.41 -7.34 -15.76
CA GLU A 37 16.02 -7.41 -16.28
C GLU A 37 15.31 -8.71 -15.90
N PHE A 38 15.98 -9.86 -16.05
CA PHE A 38 15.38 -11.14 -15.71
C PHE A 38 15.17 -11.27 -14.20
N SER A 39 16.16 -10.85 -13.40
CA SER A 39 16.07 -10.86 -11.94
C SER A 39 14.90 -10.01 -11.41
N THR A 40 14.72 -8.80 -11.97
CA THR A 40 13.64 -7.88 -11.56
C THR A 40 12.25 -8.44 -11.90
N ILE A 41 12.07 -8.99 -13.11
CA ILE A 41 10.80 -9.59 -13.52
C ILE A 41 10.48 -10.81 -12.64
N VAL A 42 11.46 -11.69 -12.41
CA VAL A 42 11.29 -12.86 -11.55
C VAL A 42 10.92 -12.44 -10.13
N PHE A 43 11.63 -11.45 -9.57
CA PHE A 43 11.32 -10.91 -8.25
C PHE A 43 9.89 -10.35 -8.17
N PHE A 44 9.48 -9.54 -9.16
CA PHE A 44 8.13 -8.97 -9.24
C PHE A 44 7.05 -10.06 -9.30
N VAL A 45 7.24 -11.07 -10.17
CA VAL A 45 6.28 -12.18 -10.31
C VAL A 45 6.20 -13.01 -9.03
N VAL A 46 7.34 -13.35 -8.42
CA VAL A 46 7.38 -14.10 -7.16
C VAL A 46 6.69 -13.30 -6.05
N PHE A 47 6.99 -12.01 -5.93
CA PHE A 47 6.36 -11.14 -4.93
C PHE A 47 4.85 -11.01 -5.14
N ALA A 48 4.39 -10.82 -6.38
CA ALA A 48 2.97 -10.72 -6.73
C ALA A 48 2.23 -12.03 -6.42
N VAL A 49 2.79 -13.18 -6.82
CA VAL A 49 2.21 -14.50 -6.54
C VAL A 49 2.15 -14.78 -5.05
N LEU A 50 3.22 -14.50 -4.30
CA LEU A 50 3.23 -14.66 -2.84
C LEU A 50 2.16 -13.80 -2.19
N THR A 51 2.02 -12.54 -2.59
CA THR A 51 1.00 -11.63 -2.08
C THR A 51 -0.41 -12.15 -2.37
N LEU A 52 -0.66 -12.62 -3.59
CA LEU A 52 -1.95 -13.21 -3.97
C LEU A 52 -2.25 -14.51 -3.20
N LEU A 53 -1.27 -15.38 -3.01
CA LEU A 53 -1.42 -16.62 -2.25
C LEU A 53 -1.75 -16.34 -0.78
N ILE A 54 -1.06 -15.38 -0.16
CA ILE A 54 -1.33 -14.97 1.22
C ILE A 54 -2.74 -14.36 1.32
N SER A 55 -3.12 -13.46 0.42
CA SER A 55 -4.44 -12.84 0.38
C SER A 55 -5.55 -13.86 0.16
N PHE A 56 -5.37 -14.81 -0.77
CA PHE A 56 -6.34 -15.87 -1.04
C PHE A 56 -6.47 -16.83 0.16
N TRP A 57 -5.35 -17.21 0.77
CA TRP A 57 -5.35 -18.04 1.97
C TRP A 57 -6.05 -17.35 3.14
N ALA A 58 -5.80 -16.04 3.34
CA ALA A 58 -6.47 -15.24 4.35
C ALA A 58 -7.98 -15.10 4.07
N ALA A 59 -8.37 -14.85 2.81
CA ALA A 59 -9.76 -14.73 2.40
C ALA A 59 -10.56 -16.02 2.65
N ARG A 60 -9.95 -17.19 2.44
CA ARG A 60 -10.60 -18.49 2.70
C ARG A 60 -10.83 -18.80 4.19
N ARG A 61 -10.15 -18.09 5.09
CA ARG A 61 -10.33 -18.25 6.55
C ARG A 61 -11.43 -17.36 7.13
N ALA A 62 -11.93 -16.38 6.37
CA ALA A 62 -13.00 -15.52 6.84
C ALA A 62 -14.37 -16.15 6.52
N THR A 63 -14.97 -16.76 7.53
CA THR A 63 -16.22 -17.54 7.37
C THR A 63 -17.48 -16.73 7.68
N SER A 64 -17.37 -15.57 8.33
CA SER A 64 -18.50 -14.67 8.61
C SER A 64 -18.11 -13.19 8.54
N SER A 65 -19.08 -12.29 8.35
CA SER A 65 -18.84 -10.84 8.21
C SER A 65 -18.21 -10.21 9.45
N SER A 66 -18.54 -10.69 10.66
CA SER A 66 -17.89 -10.21 11.90
C SER A 66 -16.44 -10.71 11.99
N GLU A 67 -16.17 -11.94 11.55
CA GLU A 67 -14.84 -12.52 11.48
C GLU A 67 -13.99 -11.86 10.39
N TYR A 68 -14.59 -11.43 9.27
CA TYR A 68 -13.91 -10.66 8.23
C TYR A 68 -13.57 -9.23 8.69
N LEU A 69 -14.48 -8.56 9.40
CA LEU A 69 -14.30 -7.16 9.80
C LEU A 69 -13.49 -6.98 11.10
N THR A 70 -13.43 -7.99 11.97
CA THR A 70 -12.70 -7.91 13.25
C THR A 70 -11.59 -8.94 13.40
N ALA A 71 -11.41 -9.83 12.41
CA ALA A 71 -10.51 -10.98 12.50
C ALA A 71 -10.68 -11.79 13.80
N GLY A 72 -11.93 -11.89 14.28
CA GLY A 72 -12.29 -12.58 15.52
C GLY A 72 -11.63 -11.99 16.78
N SER A 73 -11.31 -10.69 16.78
CA SER A 73 -10.58 -10.01 17.86
C SER A 73 -9.19 -10.59 18.16
N SER A 74 -8.60 -11.33 17.21
CA SER A 74 -7.33 -12.05 17.39
C SER A 74 -6.09 -11.29 16.89
N ILE A 75 -6.27 -10.10 16.28
CA ILE A 75 -5.16 -9.27 15.75
C ILE A 75 -4.44 -8.55 16.90
N SER A 76 -3.11 -8.68 16.95
CA SER A 76 -2.26 -7.94 17.89
C SER A 76 -2.16 -6.44 17.52
N SER A 77 -1.95 -5.57 18.50
CA SER A 77 -1.77 -4.12 18.30
C SER A 77 -0.71 -3.81 17.24
N ASP A 78 0.40 -4.56 17.26
CA ASP A 78 1.56 -4.32 16.40
C ASP A 78 1.25 -4.70 14.95
N GLN A 79 0.46 -5.77 14.75
CA GLN A 79 0.02 -6.21 13.43
C GLN A 79 -0.99 -5.24 12.82
N ASN A 80 -1.92 -4.74 13.64
CA ASN A 80 -2.88 -3.73 13.20
C ASN A 80 -2.18 -2.40 12.87
N GLY A 81 -1.21 -1.98 13.69
CA GLY A 81 -0.40 -0.79 13.45
C GLY A 81 0.40 -0.89 12.16
N LEU A 82 1.06 -2.03 11.93
CA LEU A 82 1.82 -2.27 10.70
C LEU A 82 0.93 -2.30 9.46
N ALA A 83 -0.26 -2.89 9.55
CA ALA A 83 -1.22 -2.94 8.43
C ALA A 83 -1.68 -1.53 8.03
N ILE A 84 -2.02 -0.68 9.01
CA ILE A 84 -2.43 0.71 8.78
C ILE A 84 -1.25 1.53 8.23
N ALA A 85 -0.05 1.34 8.77
CA ALA A 85 1.15 2.03 8.27
C ALA A 85 1.45 1.63 6.81
N GLY A 86 1.25 0.36 6.44
CA GLY A 86 1.41 -0.12 5.07
C GLY A 86 0.42 0.49 4.09
N ASP A 87 -0.86 0.61 4.49
CA ASP A 87 -1.87 1.30 3.68
C ASP A 87 -1.56 2.79 3.51
N TYR A 88 -1.04 3.43 4.57
CA TYR A 88 -0.61 4.83 4.53
C TYR A 88 0.59 5.07 3.59
N MET A 89 1.54 4.14 3.52
CA MET A 89 2.74 4.26 2.67
C MET A 89 2.55 3.81 1.22
N SER A 90 1.30 3.60 0.78
CA SER A 90 0.95 3.13 -0.57
C SER A 90 1.81 3.70 -1.72
N ALA A 91 1.91 2.95 -2.83
CA ALA A 91 2.65 3.34 -4.03
C ALA A 91 2.29 4.75 -4.55
N GLY A 92 1.03 5.17 -4.35
CA GLY A 92 0.61 6.54 -4.68
C GLY A 92 1.29 7.61 -3.82
N ALA A 93 1.48 7.35 -2.52
CA ALA A 93 2.22 8.22 -1.63
C ALA A 93 3.71 8.24 -2.01
N PHE A 94 4.29 7.07 -2.31
CA PHE A 94 5.68 6.99 -2.76
C PHE A 94 5.92 7.84 -4.01
N LEU A 95 5.18 7.60 -5.10
CA LEU A 95 5.32 8.32 -6.37
C LEU A 95 4.92 9.80 -6.24
N GLY A 96 3.87 10.10 -5.49
CA GLY A 96 3.36 11.45 -5.30
C GLY A 96 4.33 12.33 -4.50
N LEU A 97 4.85 11.83 -3.37
CA LEU A 97 5.80 12.58 -2.56
C LEU A 97 7.15 12.71 -3.26
N SER A 98 7.67 11.63 -3.87
CA SER A 98 8.96 11.70 -4.59
C SER A 98 8.88 12.64 -5.79
N GLY A 99 7.77 12.60 -6.54
CA GLY A 99 7.52 13.49 -7.67
C GLY A 99 7.37 14.94 -7.24
N ALA A 100 6.62 15.19 -6.16
CA ALA A 100 6.46 16.54 -5.62
C ALA A 100 7.79 17.11 -5.12
N ILE A 101 8.60 16.33 -4.39
CA ILE A 101 9.93 16.75 -3.95
C ILE A 101 10.85 17.02 -5.14
N TYR A 102 10.84 16.15 -6.15
CA TYR A 102 11.62 16.36 -7.37
C TYR A 102 11.27 17.68 -8.07
N ALA A 103 9.97 18.03 -8.12
CA ALA A 103 9.50 19.26 -8.77
C ALA A 103 9.73 20.53 -7.94
N SER A 104 9.57 20.46 -6.62
CA SER A 104 9.63 21.62 -5.71
C SER A 104 10.96 21.77 -4.95
N GLY A 105 11.89 20.85 -5.14
CA GLY A 105 13.20 20.88 -4.48
C GLY A 105 13.10 20.70 -2.97
N LEU A 106 13.94 21.44 -2.23
CA LEU A 106 14.02 21.31 -0.77
C LEU A 106 12.71 21.69 -0.06
N ASP A 107 11.92 22.60 -0.64
CA ASP A 107 10.63 23.03 -0.09
C ASP A 107 9.61 21.89 -0.10
N GLY A 108 9.74 20.93 -1.01
CA GLY A 108 8.95 19.71 -1.05
C GLY A 108 9.17 18.78 0.14
N MET A 109 10.28 18.92 0.89
CA MET A 109 10.51 18.14 2.09
C MET A 109 9.49 18.45 3.19
N PHE A 110 8.96 19.68 3.24
CA PHE A 110 7.88 20.04 4.17
C PHE A 110 6.57 19.32 3.83
N LEU A 111 6.32 19.02 2.55
CA LEU A 111 5.18 18.23 2.12
C LEU A 111 5.30 16.78 2.63
N ALA A 112 6.48 16.18 2.53
CA ALA A 112 6.73 14.84 3.07
C ALA A 112 6.65 14.80 4.61
N ALA A 113 7.19 15.81 5.30
CA ALA A 113 7.09 15.92 6.75
C ALA A 113 5.63 16.09 7.21
N SER A 114 4.85 16.91 6.51
CA SER A 114 3.42 17.11 6.79
C SER A 114 2.61 15.85 6.53
N TYR A 115 2.94 15.10 5.47
CA TYR A 115 2.34 13.80 5.20
C TYR A 115 2.59 12.84 6.37
N LEU A 116 3.83 12.65 6.82
CA LEU A 116 4.09 11.77 7.96
C LEU A 116 3.46 12.27 9.28
N ALA A 117 3.49 13.58 9.53
CA ALA A 117 2.91 14.17 10.73
C ALA A 117 1.38 14.08 10.80
N SER A 118 0.70 14.02 9.65
CA SER A 118 -0.76 13.90 9.58
C SER A 118 -1.28 12.55 10.08
N TRP A 119 -0.49 11.48 9.94
CA TRP A 119 -0.94 10.12 10.25
C TRP A 119 -1.33 9.92 11.73
N PRO A 120 -0.50 10.28 12.73
CA PRO A 120 -0.91 10.20 14.13
C PRO A 120 -2.10 11.10 14.45
N ILE A 121 -2.16 12.31 13.86
CA ILE A 121 -3.24 13.27 14.13
C ILE A 121 -4.58 12.67 13.72
N VAL A 122 -4.68 12.14 12.50
CA VAL A 122 -5.91 11.49 12.02
C VAL A 122 -6.22 10.26 12.84
N LEU A 123 -5.22 9.44 13.20
CA LEU A 123 -5.43 8.28 14.04
C LEU A 123 -6.00 8.65 15.41
N PHE A 124 -5.46 9.66 16.11
CA PHE A 124 -5.99 10.06 17.41
C PHE A 124 -7.38 10.69 17.28
N LEU A 125 -7.59 11.58 16.30
CA LEU A 125 -8.83 12.33 16.16
C LEU A 125 -10.01 11.47 15.69
N VAL A 126 -9.75 10.51 14.79
CA VAL A 126 -10.79 9.67 14.18
C VAL A 126 -10.94 8.34 14.90
N ALA A 127 -9.86 7.71 15.40
CA ALA A 127 -9.99 6.43 16.08
C ALA A 127 -10.68 6.54 17.44
N GLU A 128 -10.57 7.67 18.15
CA GLU A 128 -11.21 7.84 19.46
C GLU A 128 -12.75 7.84 19.39
N PRO A 129 -13.42 8.64 18.51
CA PRO A 129 -14.87 8.53 18.29
C PRO A 129 -15.31 7.14 17.83
N LEU A 130 -14.55 6.51 16.92
CA LEU A 130 -14.86 5.17 16.41
C LEU A 130 -14.78 4.10 17.50
N ARG A 131 -13.77 4.16 18.39
CA ARG A 131 -13.63 3.24 19.54
C ARG A 131 -14.77 3.36 20.54
N ARG A 132 -15.33 4.56 20.72
CA ARG A 132 -16.44 4.81 21.67
C ARG A 132 -17.79 4.30 21.15
N LEU A 133 -17.98 4.20 19.83
CA LEU A 133 -19.26 3.82 19.21
C LEU A 133 -19.42 2.32 18.96
N GLY A 134 -18.32 1.55 18.94
CA GLY A 134 -18.36 0.08 18.83
C GLY A 134 -18.99 -0.45 17.54
N LYS A 135 -19.06 0.37 16.48
CA LYS A 135 -19.57 0.00 15.15
C LYS A 135 -18.42 -0.34 14.21
N TYR A 136 -18.68 -1.24 13.26
CA TYR A 136 -17.65 -1.82 12.40
C TYR A 136 -17.40 -1.05 11.09
N SER A 137 -18.29 -0.11 10.72
CA SER A 137 -18.15 0.70 9.50
C SER A 137 -18.25 2.19 9.79
N PHE A 138 -17.50 3.00 9.05
CA PHE A 138 -17.59 4.47 9.10
C PHE A 138 -19.01 4.96 8.78
N ALA A 139 -19.68 4.31 7.83
CA ALA A 139 -21.07 4.62 7.51
C ALA A 139 -22.00 4.39 8.72
N ASP A 140 -21.79 3.31 9.49
CA ASP A 140 -22.60 3.00 10.67
C ASP A 140 -22.45 4.08 11.76
N VAL A 141 -21.25 4.66 11.89
CA VAL A 141 -20.98 5.77 12.82
C VAL A 141 -21.70 7.04 12.41
N LEU A 142 -21.69 7.41 11.13
CA LEU A 142 -22.42 8.61 10.68
C LEU A 142 -23.93 8.43 10.86
N THR A 143 -24.44 7.21 10.69
CA THR A 143 -25.87 6.94 10.88
C THR A 143 -26.33 6.95 12.34
N TYR A 144 -25.42 7.03 13.32
CA TYR A 144 -25.79 7.15 14.74
C TYR A 144 -26.56 8.44 15.06
N ARG A 145 -26.33 9.52 14.30
CA ARG A 145 -27.00 10.82 14.49
C ARG A 145 -27.89 11.25 13.31
N LEU A 146 -27.89 10.50 12.21
CA LEU A 146 -28.48 10.89 10.94
C LEU A 146 -29.29 9.73 10.33
N LYS A 147 -30.11 10.01 9.31
CA LYS A 147 -30.96 8.98 8.67
C LYS A 147 -30.11 7.91 7.97
N GLU A 148 -30.36 6.64 8.28
CA GLU A 148 -29.54 5.50 7.83
C GLU A 148 -29.39 5.36 6.31
N ARG A 149 -30.51 5.28 5.58
CA ARG A 149 -30.50 4.98 4.14
C ARG A 149 -29.74 6.00 3.28
N PRO A 150 -30.00 7.32 3.35
CA PRO A 150 -29.31 8.28 2.48
C PRO A 150 -27.81 8.37 2.78
N ILE A 151 -27.41 8.22 4.05
CA ILE A 151 -25.99 8.27 4.42
C ILE A 151 -25.24 7.03 3.96
N ARG A 152 -25.81 5.82 4.08
CA ARG A 152 -25.16 4.61 3.57
C ARG A 152 -24.93 4.69 2.07
N ILE A 153 -25.89 5.21 1.31
CA ILE A 153 -25.76 5.41 -0.15
C ILE A 153 -24.69 6.46 -0.43
N LEU A 154 -24.73 7.62 0.24
CA LEU A 154 -23.75 8.68 0.05
C LEU A 154 -22.32 8.22 0.37
N ALA A 155 -22.15 7.51 1.49
CA ALA A 155 -20.87 6.94 1.89
C ALA A 155 -20.37 5.95 0.84
N GLY A 156 -21.21 4.99 0.41
CA GLY A 156 -20.83 4.02 -0.62
C GLY A 156 -20.45 4.68 -1.96
N VAL A 157 -21.24 5.63 -2.43
CA VAL A 157 -20.95 6.38 -3.68
C VAL A 157 -19.67 7.18 -3.54
N SER A 158 -19.47 7.91 -2.42
CA SER A 158 -18.24 8.67 -2.19
C SER A 158 -17.01 7.76 -2.18
N THR A 159 -17.09 6.58 -1.56
CA THR A 159 -15.99 5.62 -1.55
C THR A 159 -15.68 5.11 -2.96
N ILE A 160 -16.69 4.73 -3.75
CA ILE A 160 -16.48 4.28 -5.14
C ILE A 160 -15.82 5.38 -5.96
N VAL A 161 -16.31 6.62 -5.85
CA VAL A 161 -15.75 7.77 -6.60
C VAL A 161 -14.29 8.02 -6.20
N ILE A 162 -13.99 8.14 -4.91
CA ILE A 162 -12.63 8.40 -4.42
C ILE A 162 -11.68 7.27 -4.83
N VAL A 163 -12.09 6.02 -4.63
CA VAL A 163 -11.28 4.85 -4.98
C VAL A 163 -11.05 4.78 -6.49
N SER A 164 -12.05 5.12 -7.32
CA SER A 164 -11.88 5.13 -8.79
C SER A 164 -10.81 6.12 -9.23
N PHE A 165 -10.87 7.37 -8.76
CA PHE A 165 -9.83 8.37 -9.06
C PHE A 165 -8.45 7.95 -8.53
N TYR A 166 -8.41 7.39 -7.33
CA TYR A 166 -7.19 6.89 -6.73
C TYR A 166 -6.55 5.77 -7.55
N LEU A 167 -7.33 4.79 -8.01
CA LEU A 167 -6.83 3.68 -8.83
C LEU A 167 -6.36 4.15 -10.21
N VAL A 168 -7.03 5.12 -10.83
CA VAL A 168 -6.59 5.72 -12.09
C VAL A 168 -5.22 6.39 -11.92
N ALA A 169 -5.05 7.22 -10.89
CA ALA A 169 -3.77 7.87 -10.61
C ALA A 169 -2.65 6.85 -10.38
N GLN A 170 -2.93 5.75 -9.67
CA GLN A 170 -1.96 4.68 -9.46
C GLN A 170 -1.59 3.94 -10.75
N MET A 171 -2.56 3.67 -11.62
CA MET A 171 -2.32 2.97 -12.89
C MET A 171 -1.49 3.84 -13.84
N VAL A 172 -1.77 5.15 -13.91
CA VAL A 172 -0.97 6.11 -14.68
C VAL A 172 0.46 6.18 -14.13
N GLY A 173 0.61 6.33 -12.81
CA GLY A 173 1.92 6.34 -12.18
C GLY A 173 2.73 5.06 -12.45
N ALA A 174 2.11 3.88 -12.33
CA ALA A 174 2.77 2.62 -12.64
C ALA A 174 3.12 2.49 -14.13
N GLY A 175 2.26 2.97 -15.03
CA GLY A 175 2.48 2.98 -16.47
C GLY A 175 3.70 3.80 -16.88
N GLU A 176 3.81 5.02 -16.36
CA GLU A 176 4.96 5.91 -16.61
C GLU A 176 6.29 5.27 -16.18
N LEU A 177 6.32 4.62 -15.01
CA LEU A 177 7.53 3.95 -14.52
C LEU A 177 7.98 2.80 -15.45
N ILE A 178 7.03 2.02 -15.96
CA ILE A 178 7.32 0.91 -16.88
C ILE A 178 7.77 1.45 -18.25
N SER A 179 7.14 2.53 -18.72
CA SER A 179 7.50 3.22 -19.96
C SER A 179 8.93 3.75 -19.89
N LEU A 180 9.28 4.49 -18.85
CA LEU A 180 10.65 5.02 -18.66
C LEU A 180 11.70 3.90 -18.68
N ARG A 181 11.44 2.78 -17.99
CA ARG A 181 12.33 1.60 -18.05
C ARG A 181 12.42 1.03 -19.46
N SER A 182 11.30 0.89 -20.15
CA SER A 182 11.26 0.34 -21.52
C SER A 182 12.01 1.24 -22.51
N GLU A 183 11.85 2.55 -22.40
CA GLU A 183 12.53 3.54 -23.24
C GLU A 183 14.04 3.50 -23.02
N LEU A 184 14.49 3.43 -21.76
CA LEU A 184 15.91 3.25 -21.41
C LEU A 184 16.50 1.95 -21.97
N ALA A 185 15.71 0.87 -22.01
CA ALA A 185 16.16 -0.43 -22.52
C ALA A 185 16.16 -0.55 -24.06
N THR A 186 15.27 0.17 -24.74
CA THR A 186 15.04 0.01 -26.19
C THR A 186 15.45 1.23 -27.03
N GLY A 187 15.75 2.37 -26.41
CA GLY A 187 16.09 3.62 -27.08
C GLY A 187 14.97 4.21 -27.93
N ARG A 188 13.74 3.68 -27.82
CA ARG A 188 12.56 4.14 -28.56
C ARG A 188 11.53 4.68 -27.57
N PRO A 189 10.97 5.89 -27.81
CA PRO A 189 9.87 6.39 -26.99
C PRO A 189 8.68 5.44 -27.07
N SER A 190 8.08 5.17 -25.92
CA SER A 190 6.90 4.32 -25.81
C SER A 190 5.69 5.05 -26.41
N SER A 191 4.80 4.32 -27.08
CA SER A 191 3.59 4.94 -27.67
C SER A 191 2.64 5.53 -26.62
N TRP A 192 2.84 5.16 -25.35
CA TRP A 192 2.05 5.62 -24.21
C TRP A 192 2.44 7.04 -23.78
N SER A 193 3.72 7.40 -23.84
CA SER A 193 4.20 8.75 -23.47
C SER A 193 3.82 9.84 -24.47
N ALA A 194 3.46 9.48 -25.71
CA ALA A 194 3.02 10.41 -26.74
C ALA A 194 1.52 10.79 -26.67
N SER A 195 0.75 10.15 -25.79
CA SER A 195 -0.71 10.24 -25.74
C SER A 195 -1.29 10.88 -24.46
N LEU A 196 -0.44 11.40 -23.58
CA LEU A 196 -0.79 12.23 -22.43
C LEU A 196 -0.20 13.63 -22.60
#